data_AF-S0FSM9-F1
#
_entry.id   AF-S0FSM9-F1
#
_cell.length_a   1.000
_cell.length_b   1.000
_cell.length_c   1.000
_cell.angle_alpha   90.00
_cell.angle_beta   90.00
_cell.angle_gamma   90.00
#
_symmetry.space_group_name_H-M   'P 1'
#
loop_
_entity.id
_entity.type
_entity.pdbx_description
1 polymer ?
#
loop_
_entity_poly.entity_id
_entity_poly.type
_entity_poly.pdbx_seq_one_letter_code
_entity_poly.pdbx_strand_id
1 'polypeptide(L)'
;MTFICMHGSPLSRINNLDLWQTRDYKALGIVGEPYLDVDFTQVFYLTDTGRRWNHAGASIRDRVDSGFDIRVNSTGHLMELAREGRLPDRVMINTHPQRWEDRVVPWVKELVWQNVKNGVKWGGVRLGLLAY
;
A
#
# COMPACT_ATOMS: atom_id res chain seq x y z
N MET A 1 13.38 10.18 -17.31
CA MET A 1 13.33 8.89 -16.57
C MET A 1 11.90 8.71 -16.12
N THR A 2 11.24 7.63 -16.53
CA THR A 2 9.81 7.42 -16.26
C THR A 2 9.63 6.16 -15.46
N PHE A 3 8.91 6.24 -14.35
CA PHE A 3 8.49 5.07 -13.58
C PHE A 3 6.97 4.93 -13.69
N ILE A 4 6.49 3.69 -13.58
CA ILE A 4 5.07 3.38 -13.52
C ILE A 4 4.80 2.56 -12.27
N CYS A 5 3.61 2.66 -11.71
CA CYS A 5 3.24 1.89 -10.54
C CYS A 5 1.80 1.40 -10.70
N MET A 6 1.57 0.15 -10.33
CA MET A 6 0.24 -0.43 -10.31
C MET A 6 -0.72 0.38 -9.42
N HIS A 7 -1.89 0.72 -9.94
CA HIS A 7 -2.99 1.14 -9.08
C HIS A 7 -3.73 -0.08 -8.50
N GLY A 8 -3.84 -0.16 -7.18
CA GLY A 8 -4.62 -1.19 -6.48
C GLY A 8 -6.12 -1.01 -6.65
N SER A 9 -6.82 -1.95 -7.29
CA SER A 9 -8.28 -1.99 -7.36
C SER A 9 -8.86 -3.24 -6.67
N PRO A 10 -8.95 -3.29 -5.32
CA PRO A 10 -9.25 -4.51 -4.57
C PRO A 10 -10.51 -5.29 -4.97
N LEU A 11 -11.48 -4.62 -5.61
CA LEU A 11 -12.75 -5.23 -6.04
C LEU A 11 -12.75 -5.67 -7.51
N SER A 12 -11.71 -5.35 -8.27
CA SER A 12 -11.58 -5.82 -9.65
C SER A 12 -11.12 -7.29 -9.65
N ARG A 13 -11.50 -8.04 -10.69
CA ARG A 13 -10.91 -9.37 -10.96
C ARG A 13 -9.56 -9.27 -11.65
N ILE A 14 -9.30 -8.14 -12.31
CA ILE A 14 -8.10 -7.93 -13.12
C ILE A 14 -7.00 -7.37 -12.23
N ASN A 15 -5.82 -8.00 -12.26
CA ASN A 15 -4.63 -7.44 -11.66
C ASN A 15 -3.95 -6.53 -12.68
N ASN A 16 -3.68 -5.28 -12.30
CA ASN A 16 -3.09 -4.30 -13.21
C ASN A 16 -1.63 -4.65 -13.56
N LEU A 17 -0.96 -5.51 -12.76
CA LEU A 17 0.35 -6.05 -13.10
C LEU A 17 0.29 -7.05 -14.27
N ASP A 18 -0.87 -7.65 -14.55
CA ASP A 18 -1.01 -8.62 -15.65
C ASP A 18 -0.74 -7.99 -17.02
N LEU A 19 -0.85 -6.66 -17.13
CA LEU A 19 -0.46 -5.91 -18.33
C LEU A 19 0.96 -6.27 -18.79
N TRP A 20 1.87 -6.45 -17.83
CA TRP A 20 3.28 -6.72 -18.09
C TRP A 20 3.59 -8.17 -18.45
N GLN A 21 2.62 -9.08 -18.34
CA GLN A 21 2.76 -10.44 -18.87
C GLN A 21 2.76 -10.47 -20.41
N THR A 22 2.17 -9.44 -21.03
CA THR A 22 2.03 -9.35 -22.50
C THR A 22 2.86 -8.23 -23.12
N ARG A 23 3.39 -7.31 -22.32
CA ARG A 23 4.16 -6.16 -22.78
C ARG A 23 5.39 -5.94 -21.91
N ASP A 24 6.52 -5.70 -22.55
CA ASP A 24 7.72 -5.24 -21.87
C ASP A 24 7.66 -3.71 -21.68
N TYR A 25 7.53 -3.26 -20.43
CA TYR A 25 7.54 -1.83 -20.10
C TYR A 25 8.91 -1.18 -20.34
N LYS A 26 10.01 -1.94 -20.26
CA LYS A 26 11.36 -1.42 -20.52
C LYS A 26 11.53 -1.05 -21.99
N ALA A 27 10.96 -1.83 -22.90
CA ALA A 27 10.89 -1.50 -24.33
C ALA A 27 10.09 -0.21 -24.62
N LEU A 28 9.21 0.22 -23.71
CA LEU A 28 8.46 1.48 -23.80
C LEU A 28 9.20 2.68 -23.20
N GLY A 29 10.45 2.50 -22.75
CA GLY A 29 11.23 3.54 -22.07
C GLY A 29 10.84 3.79 -20.62
N ILE A 30 10.03 2.89 -20.03
CA ILE A 30 9.72 2.90 -18.60
C ILE A 30 10.85 2.19 -17.87
N VAL A 31 11.42 2.86 -16.87
CA VAL A 31 12.64 2.40 -16.20
C VAL A 31 12.35 1.33 -15.15
N GLY A 32 11.20 1.40 -14.50
CA GLY A 32 10.80 0.36 -13.58
C GLY A 32 9.36 0.43 -13.11
N GLU A 33 8.92 -0.70 -12.58
CA GLU A 33 7.67 -0.90 -11.87
C GLU A 33 8.00 -1.44 -10.47
N PRO A 34 7.69 -0.72 -9.37
CA PRO A 34 8.18 -1.08 -8.04
C PRO A 34 7.82 -2.49 -7.57
N TYR A 35 6.65 -3.02 -7.92
CA TYR A 35 6.25 -4.37 -7.51
C TYR A 35 6.98 -5.48 -8.30
N LEU A 36 7.57 -5.16 -9.45
CA LEU A 36 8.31 -6.12 -10.29
C LEU A 36 9.83 -5.97 -10.17
N ASP A 37 10.35 -4.76 -9.98
CA ASP A 37 11.80 -4.49 -10.02
C ASP A 37 12.43 -4.33 -8.63
N VAL A 38 11.65 -4.23 -7.55
CA VAL A 38 12.17 -4.15 -6.17
C VAL A 38 12.20 -5.53 -5.52
N ASP A 39 13.36 -5.92 -5.02
CA ASP A 39 13.49 -7.07 -4.12
C ASP A 39 13.03 -6.69 -2.70
N PHE A 40 11.76 -6.98 -2.40
CA PHE A 40 11.15 -6.68 -1.10
C PHE A 40 11.73 -7.51 0.05
N THR A 41 12.46 -8.60 -0.22
CA THR A 41 13.17 -9.32 0.85
C THR A 41 14.30 -8.49 1.45
N GLN A 42 14.80 -7.49 0.70
CA GLN A 42 15.87 -6.58 1.10
C GLN A 42 15.37 -5.16 1.43
N VAL A 43 14.07 -4.90 1.32
CA VAL A 43 13.48 -3.57 1.53
C VAL A 43 12.39 -3.64 2.59
N PHE A 44 12.54 -2.82 3.64
CA PHE A 44 11.51 -2.69 4.65
C PHE A 44 10.33 -1.89 4.11
N TYR A 45 9.28 -2.59 3.70
CA TYR A 45 8.12 -1.98 3.07
C TYR A 45 7.06 -1.59 4.10
N LEU A 46 6.68 -0.31 4.08
CA LEU A 46 5.63 0.26 4.89
C LEU A 46 4.55 0.82 3.98
N THR A 47 3.29 0.54 4.29
CA THR A 47 2.12 1.12 3.61
C THR A 47 1.19 1.67 4.66
N ASP A 48 0.57 2.84 4.43
CA ASP A 48 -0.46 3.40 5.31
C ASP A 48 -1.87 2.85 4.99
N THR A 49 -1.94 1.80 4.15
CA THR A 49 -3.17 1.12 3.76
C THR A 49 -3.97 0.67 4.98
N GLY A 50 -5.26 1.03 5.02
CA GLY A 50 -6.11 0.77 6.18
C GLY A 50 -5.81 1.67 7.39
N ARG A 51 -5.04 2.76 7.20
CA ARG A 51 -4.60 3.70 8.24
C ARG A 51 -3.77 3.03 9.35
N ARG A 52 -3.00 2.02 8.97
CA ARG A 52 -2.07 1.27 9.82
C ARG A 52 -0.78 1.09 9.06
N TRP A 53 0.33 0.94 9.77
CA TRP A 53 1.60 0.53 9.18
C TRP A 53 1.71 -0.99 9.16
N ASN A 54 2.39 -1.52 8.14
CA ASN A 54 2.80 -2.92 7.97
C ASN A 54 1.79 -4.01 8.40
N HIS A 55 0.50 -3.77 8.14
CA HIS A 55 -0.56 -4.68 8.49
C HIS A 55 -0.97 -5.55 7.29
N ALA A 56 -0.29 -6.68 7.12
CA ALA A 56 -0.54 -7.64 6.03
C ALA A 56 -2.01 -8.08 5.91
N GLY A 57 -2.78 -8.06 7.02
CA GLY A 57 -4.19 -8.41 7.04
C GLY A 57 -5.15 -7.39 6.42
N ALA A 58 -4.79 -6.10 6.31
CA ALA A 58 -5.67 -5.06 5.76
C ALA A 58 -5.49 -4.84 4.25
N SER A 59 -4.39 -5.32 3.68
CA SER A 59 -4.10 -5.18 2.26
C SER A 59 -4.42 -6.47 1.51
N ILE A 60 -5.23 -6.38 0.46
CA ILE A 60 -5.60 -7.52 -0.39
C ILE A 60 -4.67 -7.62 -1.60
N ARG A 61 -4.24 -6.48 -2.16
CA ARG A 61 -3.45 -6.42 -3.41
C ARG A 61 -2.01 -5.94 -3.22
N ASP A 62 -1.79 -5.12 -2.19
CA ASP A 62 -0.48 -4.55 -1.87
C ASP A 62 0.15 -5.44 -0.78
N ARG A 63 0.59 -6.63 -1.18
CA ARG A 63 1.24 -7.62 -0.31
C ARG A 63 2.63 -7.92 -0.88
N VAL A 64 3.64 -7.70 -0.07
CA VAL A 64 5.03 -8.03 -0.37
C VAL A 64 5.59 -8.85 0.77
N ASP A 65 6.46 -9.79 0.45
CA ASP A 65 7.21 -10.55 1.45
C ASP A 65 8.41 -9.71 1.90
N SER A 66 8.18 -8.86 2.91
CA SER A 66 9.23 -8.06 3.52
C SER A 66 10.07 -8.98 4.40
N GLY A 67 11.38 -9.06 4.15
CA GLY A 67 12.34 -9.85 4.94
C GLY A 67 12.56 -9.36 6.38
N PHE A 68 11.69 -8.49 6.88
CA PHE A 68 11.80 -7.80 8.16
C PHE A 68 10.54 -7.99 9.00
N ASP A 69 10.73 -8.50 10.22
CA ASP A 69 9.67 -8.64 11.22
C ASP A 69 9.72 -7.49 12.24
N ILE A 70 9.51 -6.25 11.76
CA ILE A 70 9.51 -5.04 12.61
C ILE A 70 8.11 -4.46 12.66
N ARG A 71 7.40 -4.64 13.77
CA ARG A 71 6.03 -4.12 13.92
C ARG A 71 6.00 -2.60 14.13
N VAL A 72 5.24 -1.87 13.32
CA VAL A 72 5.07 -0.42 13.46
C VAL A 72 3.65 -0.11 13.92
N ASN A 73 3.49 0.32 15.17
CA ASN A 73 2.16 0.51 15.77
C ASN A 73 1.55 1.89 15.46
N SER A 74 2.37 2.91 15.20
CA SER A 74 1.94 4.27 14.91
C SER A 74 3.03 5.04 14.18
N THR A 75 2.69 6.20 13.61
CA THR A 75 3.69 7.12 13.04
C THR A 75 4.68 7.61 14.09
N GLY A 76 4.23 7.80 15.34
CA GLY A 76 5.14 8.14 16.45
C GLY A 76 6.16 7.04 16.74
N HIS A 77 5.72 5.78 16.77
CA HIS A 77 6.61 4.63 16.92
C HIS A 77 7.59 4.50 15.75
N LEU A 78 7.14 4.77 14.52
CA LEU A 78 8.02 4.80 13.36
C LEU A 78 9.13 5.85 13.51
N MET A 79 8.79 7.05 13.99
CA MET A 79 9.75 8.11 14.23
C MET A 79 10.74 7.77 15.35
N GLU A 80 10.28 7.07 16.39
CA GLU A 80 11.13 6.57 17.48
C GLU A 80 12.13 5.54 16.94
N LEU A 81 11.68 4.52 16.22
CA LEU A 81 12.54 3.52 15.58
C LEU A 81 13.60 4.17 14.66
N ALA A 82 13.22 5.21 13.92
CA ALA A 82 14.15 5.95 13.07
C ALA A 82 15.22 6.69 13.89
N ARG A 83 14.82 7.38 14.96
CA ARG A 83 15.76 8.12 15.84
C ARG A 83 16.71 7.20 16.58
N GLU A 84 16.25 6.00 16.95
CA GLU A 84 17.05 4.98 17.62
C GLU A 84 17.95 4.19 16.66
N GLY A 85 17.88 4.43 15.35
CA GLY A 85 18.67 3.68 14.36
C GLY A 85 18.23 2.21 14.24
N ARG A 86 16.97 1.90 14.54
CA ARG A 86 16.41 0.54 14.54
C ARG A 86 15.66 0.18 13.26
N LEU A 87 15.63 1.09 12.28
CA LEU A 87 15.11 0.80 10.95
C LEU A 87 16.22 0.19 10.07
N PRO A 88 15.87 -0.73 9.15
CA PRO A 88 16.80 -1.22 8.15
C PRO A 88 17.32 -0.11 7.24
N ASP A 89 18.48 -0.34 6.62
CA ASP A 89 19.12 0.65 5.72
C ASP A 89 18.26 1.01 4.51
N ARG A 90 17.42 0.08 4.06
CA ARG A 90 16.52 0.25 2.91
C ARG A 90 15.08 0.22 3.38
N VAL A 91 14.41 1.36 3.30
CA VAL A 91 13.00 1.53 3.65
C VAL A 91 12.25 2.07 2.45
N MET A 92 11.08 1.49 2.17
CA MET A 92 10.14 2.01 1.19
C MET A 92 8.82 2.32 1.89
N ILE A 93 8.29 3.53 1.68
CA ILE A 93 7.03 3.95 2.27
C ILE A 93 6.04 4.27 1.16
N ASN A 94 4.93 3.55 1.12
CA ASN A 94 3.79 3.79 0.26
C ASN A 94 2.68 4.52 1.06
N THR A 95 2.41 5.77 0.70
CA THR A 95 1.44 6.62 1.39
C THR A 95 0.31 7.05 0.46
N HIS A 96 -0.87 7.26 1.02
CA HIS A 96 -2.00 7.82 0.30
C HIS A 96 -2.15 9.30 0.64
N PRO A 97 -1.79 10.26 -0.23
CA PRO A 97 -1.70 11.68 0.11
C PRO A 97 -2.97 12.25 0.75
N GLN A 98 -4.15 11.78 0.33
CA GLN A 98 -5.43 12.20 0.91
C GLN A 98 -5.59 11.89 2.41
N ARG A 99 -4.78 10.99 2.98
CA ARG A 99 -4.77 10.66 4.42
C ARG A 99 -3.88 11.59 5.25
N TRP A 100 -3.05 12.38 4.58
CA TRP A 100 -2.05 13.29 5.16
C TRP A 100 -2.38 14.76 4.88
N GLU A 101 -3.65 15.05 4.64
CA GLU A 101 -4.15 16.41 4.45
C GLU A 101 -4.09 17.20 5.77
N ASP A 102 -3.45 18.38 5.73
CA ASP A 102 -3.24 19.24 6.91
C ASP A 102 -4.53 19.90 7.41
N ARG A 103 -5.51 20.06 6.52
CA ARG A 103 -6.80 20.67 6.88
C ARG A 103 -7.67 19.66 7.63
N VAL A 104 -7.97 20.00 8.88
CA VAL A 104 -8.76 19.16 9.82
C VAL A 104 -10.10 18.72 9.21
N VAL A 105 -10.87 19.63 8.62
CA VAL A 105 -12.22 19.33 8.12
C VAL A 105 -12.20 18.32 6.95
N PRO A 106 -11.44 18.53 5.87
CA PRO A 106 -11.24 17.53 4.82
C PRO A 106 -10.73 16.18 5.35
N TRP A 107 -9.77 16.20 6.28
CA TRP A 107 -9.21 14.99 6.86
C TRP A 107 -10.25 14.17 7.64
N VAL A 108 -11.06 14.82 8.48
CA VAL A 108 -12.15 14.16 9.23
C VAL A 108 -13.20 13.59 8.27
N LYS A 109 -13.57 14.35 7.25
CA LYS A 109 -14.51 13.88 6.21
C LYS A 109 -13.98 12.61 5.53
N GLU A 110 -12.71 12.60 5.14
CA GLU A 110 -12.09 11.42 4.53
C GLU A 110 -12.02 10.22 5.49
N LEU A 111 -11.71 10.46 6.76
CA LEU A 111 -11.72 9.42 7.79
C LEU A 111 -13.10 8.77 7.92
N VAL A 112 -14.17 9.57 8.07
CA VAL A 112 -15.54 9.05 8.19
C VAL A 112 -15.93 8.30 6.91
N TRP A 113 -15.67 8.90 5.75
CA TRP A 113 -16.05 8.33 4.46
C TRP A 113 -15.33 7.01 4.15
N GLN A 114 -14.04 6.89 4.50
CA GLN A 114 -13.32 5.62 4.36
C GLN A 114 -13.89 4.52 5.25
N ASN A 115 -14.26 4.83 6.50
CA ASN A 115 -14.87 3.85 7.39
C ASN A 115 -16.22 3.36 6.86
N VAL A 116 -17.06 4.26 6.35
CA VAL A 116 -18.33 3.91 5.70
C VAL A 116 -18.10 3.00 4.49
N LYS A 117 -17.19 3.38 3.57
CA LYS A 117 -16.85 2.58 2.39
C LYS A 117 -16.36 1.18 2.76
N ASN A 118 -15.50 1.07 3.77
CA ASN A 118 -14.97 -0.21 4.22
C ASN A 118 -16.07 -1.08 4.84
N GLY A 119 -17.00 -0.48 5.59
CA GLY A 119 -18.19 -1.19 6.10
C GLY A 119 -19.07 -1.73 4.97
N VAL A 120 -19.36 -0.92 3.95
CA VAL A 120 -20.13 -1.36 2.76
C VAL A 120 -19.42 -2.50 2.03
N LYS A 121 -18.11 -2.39 1.79
CA LYS A 121 -17.32 -3.46 1.17
C LYS A 121 -17.41 -4.76 1.97
N TRP A 122 -17.24 -4.68 3.28
CA TRP A 122 -17.31 -5.86 4.16
C TRP A 122 -18.70 -6.50 4.15
N GLY A 123 -19.77 -5.68 4.18
CA GLY A 123 -21.14 -6.17 4.05
C GLY A 123 -21.39 -6.85 2.70
N GLY A 124 -20.93 -6.26 1.60
CA GLY A 124 -21.05 -6.85 0.26
C GLY A 124 -20.34 -8.19 0.13
N VAL A 125 -19.16 -8.34 0.73
CA VAL A 125 -18.43 -9.62 0.79
C VAL A 125 -19.21 -10.65 1.61
N ARG A 126 -19.69 -10.28 2.80
CA ARG A 126 -20.41 -11.19 3.70
C ARG A 126 -21.73 -11.69 3.11
N LEU A 127 -22.36 -10.89 2.24
CA LEU A 127 -23.58 -11.24 1.53
C LEU A 127 -23.32 -11.92 0.18
N GLY A 128 -22.06 -12.17 -0.20
CA GLY A 128 -21.71 -12.80 -1.48
C GLY A 128 -21.92 -11.91 -2.73
N LEU A 129 -22.18 -10.61 -2.53
CA LEU A 129 -22.39 -9.64 -3.60
C LEU A 129 -21.06 -9.13 -4.18
N LEU A 130 -19.97 -9.27 -3.44
CA LEU A 130 -18.60 -8.96 -3.85
C LEU A 130 -17.74 -10.21 -3.64
N ALA A 131 -17.13 -10.72 -4.72
CA ALA A 131 -16.20 -11.85 -4.67
C ALA A 131 -14.76 -11.34 -4.76
N TYR A 132 -13.88 -11.95 -3.96
CA TYR A 132 -12.41 -11.81 -4.05
C TYR A 132 -11.82 -12.87 -4.96
#